data_AF-V6HC17-F1
#
_entry.id   AF-V6HC17-F1
#
_cell.length_a   1.000
_cell.length_b   1.000
_cell.length_c   1.000
_cell.angle_alpha   90.00
_cell.angle_beta   90.00
_cell.angle_gamma   90.00
#
_symmetry.space_group_name_H-M   'P 1'
#
loop_
_entity.id
_entity.type
_entity.pdbx_description
1 polymer ?
#
loop_
_entity_poly.entity_id
_entity_poly.type
_entity_poly.pdbx_seq_one_letter_code
_entity_poly.pdbx_strand_id
1 'polypeptide(L)' 'MRYSNDSVSFIKRIKLLGAGANTNATGISVDFPGNLFGTGYTGASLFGQSDSGGTEDSFLIKFE' A
#
# COMPACT_ATOMS: atom_id res chain seq x y z
N MET A 1 10.12 40.52 -6.78
CA MET A 1 9.47 39.20 -6.86
C MET A 1 10.50 38.16 -6.43
N ARG A 2 10.26 37.43 -5.34
CA ARG A 2 11.17 36.35 -4.88
C ARG A 2 10.44 35.03 -5.11
N TYR A 3 11.06 34.12 -5.85
CA TYR A 3 10.57 32.76 -5.98
C TYR A 3 10.80 32.06 -4.63
N SER A 4 9.72 31.64 -3.98
CA SER A 4 9.81 30.81 -2.78
C SER A 4 10.23 29.40 -3.24
N ASN A 5 11.46 29.00 -2.92
CA ASN A 5 11.86 27.59 -3.01
C ASN A 5 11.35 26.89 -1.75
N ASP A 6 10.04 26.79 -1.63
CA ASP A 6 9.45 25.84 -0.69
C ASP A 6 9.64 24.46 -1.32
N SER A 7 10.81 23.86 -1.06
CA SER A 7 11.04 22.44 -1.34
C SER A 7 10.00 21.65 -0.58
N VAL A 8 8.89 21.33 -1.23
CA VAL A 8 7.81 20.55 -0.65
C VAL A 8 8.34 19.15 -0.41
N SER A 9 8.84 18.92 0.79
CA SER A 9 9.41 17.64 1.19
C SER A 9 8.30 16.72 1.67
N PHE A 10 7.57 16.09 0.75
CA PHE A 10 6.64 15.00 1.07
C PHE A 10 7.36 13.65 1.06
N ILE A 11 8.38 13.47 1.90
CA ILE A 11 8.91 12.12 2.17
C ILE A 11 8.28 11.64 3.47
N LYS A 12 7.03 11.18 3.37
CA LYS A 12 6.38 10.43 4.44
C LYS A 12 6.75 8.96 4.26
N ARG A 13 7.30 8.32 5.29
CA ARG A 13 7.48 6.86 5.26
C ARG A 13 6.11 6.21 5.07
N ILE A 14 5.99 5.39 4.02
CA ILE A 14 4.80 4.58 3.78
C ILE A 14 4.73 3.55 4.91
N LYS A 15 3.53 3.30 5.44
CA LYS A 15 3.33 2.35 6.54
C LYS A 15 3.83 0.97 6.08
N LEU A 16 4.76 0.37 6.84
CA LEU A 16 5.12 -1.03 6.62
C LEU A 16 3.95 -1.88 7.10
N LEU A 17 3.40 -2.69 6.20
CA LEU A 17 2.18 -3.46 6.44
C LEU A 17 2.47 -4.84 7.05
N GLY A 18 3.74 -5.23 7.08
CA GLY A 18 4.22 -6.50 7.59
C GLY A 18 3.88 -7.64 6.64
N ALA A 19 4.86 -8.09 5.87
CA ALA A 19 4.77 -9.33 5.10
C ALA A 19 6.06 -10.12 5.36
N GLY A 20 5.91 -11.41 5.70
CA GLY A 20 7.04 -12.33 5.88
C GLY A 20 7.62 -12.87 4.55
N ALA A 21 7.06 -12.43 3.42
CA ALA A 21 7.43 -12.83 2.07
C ALA A 21 7.29 -11.64 1.10
N ASN A 22 7.60 -11.88 -0.18
CA ASN A 22 7.42 -10.89 -1.23
C ASN A 22 5.92 -10.53 -1.37
N THR A 23 5.65 -9.24 -1.49
CA THR A 23 4.32 -8.67 -1.73
C THR A 23 4.38 -7.81 -2.96
N ASN A 24 3.60 -8.17 -3.97
CA ASN A 24 3.58 -7.49 -5.26
C ASN A 24 2.25 -6.75 -5.42
N ALA A 25 2.31 -5.42 -5.49
CA ALA A 25 1.16 -4.60 -5.82
C ALA A 25 0.96 -4.54 -7.34
N THR A 26 -0.28 -4.75 -7.80
CA THR A 26 -0.63 -4.79 -9.23
C THR A 26 -1.61 -3.71 -9.65
N GLY A 27 -2.29 -3.06 -8.71
CA GLY A 27 -3.28 -2.03 -9.04
C GLY A 27 -3.51 -1.03 -7.91
N ILE A 28 -3.87 0.20 -8.30
CA ILE A 28 -4.31 1.27 -7.40
C ILE A 28 -5.58 1.94 -7.94
N SER A 29 -6.47 2.36 -7.06
CA SER A 29 -7.69 3.12 -7.41
C SER A 29 -8.06 4.10 -6.29
N VAL A 30 -8.79 5.15 -6.62
CA VAL A 30 -9.29 6.15 -5.65
C VAL A 30 -10.79 6.29 -5.84
N ASP A 31 -11.56 6.26 -4.74
CA ASP A 31 -13.00 6.50 -4.79
C ASP A 31 -13.36 7.99 -4.69
N PHE A 32 -14.64 8.33 -4.87
CA PHE A 32 -15.11 9.72 -4.83
C PHE A 32 -14.84 10.43 -3.49
N PRO A 33 -15.02 9.77 -2.31
CA PRO A 33 -14.58 10.33 -1.03
C PRO A 33 -13.07 10.55 -0.87
N GLY A 34 -12.23 9.96 -1.73
CA GLY A 34 -10.77 10.09 -1.67
C GLY A 34 -10.03 8.96 -0.95
N ASN A 35 -10.71 7.84 -0.66
CA ASN A 35 -10.05 6.64 -0.14
C ASN A 35 -9.19 6.00 -1.24
N LEU A 36 -7.95 5.64 -0.90
CA LEU A 36 -7.04 4.94 -1.81
C LEU A 36 -7.14 3.43 -1.59
N PHE A 37 -7.26 2.69 -2.67
CA PHE A 37 -7.30 1.23 -2.68
C PHE A 37 -6.08 0.68 -3.40
N GLY A 38 -5.47 -0.36 -2.86
CA GLY A 38 -4.39 -1.12 -3.48
C GLY A 38 -4.76 -2.59 -3.61
N THR A 39 -4.36 -3.22 -4.71
CA THR A 39 -4.53 -4.66 -4.93
C THR A 39 -3.21 -5.31 -5.32
N GLY A 40 -3.14 -6.63 -5.15
CA GLY A 40 -1.97 -7.41 -5.49
C GLY A 40 -2.02 -8.79 -4.88
N TYR A 41 -0.86 -9.40 -4.75
CA TYR A 41 -0.70 -10.71 -4.13
C TYR A 41 0.50 -10.77 -3.19
N THR A 42 0.46 -11.67 -2.23
CA THR A 42 1.50 -11.87 -1.21
C THR A 42 1.57 -13.35 -0.84
N GLY A 43 2.77 -13.89 -0.65
CA GLY A 43 2.97 -15.26 -0.13
C GLY A 43 3.07 -15.31 1.41
N ALA A 44 2.49 -14.34 2.09
CA ALA A 44 2.55 -14.22 3.54
C ALA A 44 1.39 -13.38 4.09
N SER A 45 1.09 -13.61 5.36
CA SER A 45 0.18 -12.80 6.16
C SER A 45 0.44 -11.31 6.04
N LEU A 46 -0.59 -10.57 5.66
CA LEU A 46 -0.60 -9.11 5.54
C LEU A 46 -1.61 -8.55 6.55
N PHE A 47 -1.26 -7.50 7.30
CA PHE A 47 -2.12 -6.92 8.35
C PHE A 47 -2.60 -7.91 9.42
N GLY A 48 -1.82 -8.96 9.70
CA GLY A 48 -2.23 -10.01 10.65
C GLY A 48 -3.38 -10.88 10.15
N GLN A 49 -3.74 -10.81 8.86
CA GLN A 49 -4.62 -11.78 8.24
C GLN A 49 -3.87 -13.10 8.00
N SER A 50 -4.54 -14.22 8.24
CA SER A 50 -3.98 -15.54 7.95
C SER A 50 -3.75 -15.69 6.46
N ASP A 51 -2.59 -16.23 6.11
CA ASP A 51 -2.30 -16.72 4.77
C ASP A 51 -3.11 -18.01 4.51
N SER A 52 -3.54 -18.24 3.28
CA SER A 52 -4.31 -19.42 2.88
C SER A 52 -3.50 -20.71 2.92
N GLY A 53 -2.17 -20.61 3.01
CA GLY A 53 -1.24 -21.73 2.93
C GLY A 53 -0.90 -22.15 1.50
N GLY A 54 -1.35 -21.38 0.50
CA GLY A 54 -0.96 -21.51 -0.90
C GLY A 54 0.39 -20.86 -1.21
N THR A 55 0.74 -20.76 -2.51
CA THR A 55 1.94 -20.04 -2.93
C THR A 55 1.79 -18.52 -2.84
N GLU A 56 0.58 -18.00 -3.13
CA GLU A 56 0.27 -16.58 -3.10
C GLU A 56 -1.23 -16.35 -2.81
N ASP A 57 -1.53 -15.32 -2.02
CA ASP A 57 -2.86 -14.84 -1.70
C ASP A 57 -3.12 -13.47 -2.31
N SER A 58 -4.30 -13.30 -2.92
CA SER A 58 -4.74 -11.99 -3.37
C SER A 58 -5.14 -11.10 -2.20
N PHE A 59 -4.81 -9.82 -2.26
CA PHE A 59 -5.22 -8.83 -1.26
C PHE A 59 -5.94 -7.63 -1.88
N LEU A 60 -6.78 -7.00 -1.05
CA LEU A 60 -7.33 -5.66 -1.25
C LEU A 60 -7.09 -4.86 0.04
N ILE A 61 -6.46 -3.70 -0.07
CA ILE A 61 -6.16 -2.82 1.06
C ILE A 61 -6.78 -1.44 0.81
N LYS A 62 -7.35 -0.85 1.85
CA LYS A 62 -7.90 0.52 1.85
C LYS A 62 -7.04 1.41 2.74
N PHE A 63 -6.73 2.60 2.26
CA PHE A 63 -6.06 3.67 3.00
C PHE A 63 -7.00 4.86 3.18
N GLU A 64 -6.81 5.56 4.30
CA GLU A 64 -7.49 6.81 4.70
C GLU A 64 -6.46 7.90 4.98
#